data_AF-A0A945GJA0-F1
#
_entry.id   AF-A0A945GJA0-F1
#
_cell.length_a   1.000
_cell.length_b   1.000
_cell.length_c   1.000
_cell.angle_alpha   90.00
_cell.angle_beta   90.00
_cell.angle_gamma   90.00
#
_symmetry.space_group_name_H-M   'P 1'
#
loop_
_entity.id
_entity.type
_entity.pdbx_description
1 polymer ?
#
loop_
_entity_poly.entity_id
_entity_poly.type
_entity_poly.pdbx_seq_one_letter_code
_entity_poly.pdbx_strand_id
1 'polypeptide(L)'
;MERLTDKISEIKAKLETQQKALRELEKGQIDAIDKELKKTYFKDIPSFEGADGYSDYSNISFKAKRPDDSYLREICNITIRKSHYQLKSCDQLGISYYSTSDISDFEINRLITIGKVAQVVKDYGSDILETIKEISQPYINTISPLRKSMWSAESEISSLKKEINDILKFKATFKLFKEGYEIPMDGKSGLENVYVRSDYRVSQIKKVRFRDWTNDNRKSLTVELTCKVMDYDTEKRTYVDGEDRVEVHSKVRVSNVSHIINKVREELREELITEELELNN
;
A
#
# COMPACT_ATOMS: atom_id res chain seq x y z
N MET A 1 15.26 7.54 18.53
CA MET A 1 14.99 7.28 17.11
C MET A 1 15.17 5.81 16.84
N GLU A 2 16.38 5.29 17.06
CA GLU A 2 16.71 3.85 17.12
C GLU A 2 15.63 2.99 17.79
N ARG A 3 15.28 3.26 19.06
CA ARG A 3 14.19 2.55 19.78
C ARG A 3 12.84 2.51 19.04
N LEU A 4 12.48 3.55 18.29
CA LEU A 4 11.23 3.59 17.51
C LEU A 4 11.37 2.76 16.22
N THR A 5 12.53 2.83 15.57
CA THR A 5 12.88 2.01 14.41
C THR A 5 12.89 0.52 14.76
N ASP A 6 13.53 0.14 15.87
CA ASP A 6 13.57 -1.24 16.37
C ASP A 6 12.17 -1.78 16.64
N LYS A 7 11.33 -0.96 17.29
CA LYS A 7 9.93 -1.33 17.55
C LYS A 7 9.15 -1.54 16.25
N ILE A 8 9.35 -0.70 15.24
CA ILE A 8 8.74 -0.91 13.91
C ILE A 8 9.21 -2.24 13.31
N SER A 9 10.50 -2.56 13.39
CA SER A 9 11.08 -3.81 12.90
C SER A 9 10.50 -5.03 13.61
N GLU A 10 10.37 -4.99 14.94
CA GLU A 10 9.76 -6.05 15.74
C GLU A 10 8.29 -6.28 15.34
N ILE A 11 7.51 -5.21 15.20
CA ILE A 11 6.10 -5.32 14.81
C ILE A 11 5.97 -5.88 13.38
N LYS A 12 6.84 -5.45 12.45
CA LYS A 12 6.88 -6.00 11.09
C LYS A 12 7.17 -7.49 11.06
N ALA A 13 8.13 -7.97 11.85
CA ALA A 13 8.45 -9.39 11.93
C ALA A 13 7.25 -10.21 12.43
N LYS A 14 6.57 -9.74 13.48
CA LYS A 14 5.33 -10.37 13.98
C LYS A 14 4.22 -10.36 12.93
N LEU A 15 4.06 -9.25 12.21
CA LEU A 15 3.06 -9.11 11.15
C LEU A 15 3.31 -10.09 10.01
N GLU A 16 4.57 -10.32 9.63
CA GLU A 16 4.92 -11.32 8.61
C GLU A 16 4.52 -12.74 9.06
N THR A 17 4.78 -13.10 10.31
CA THR A 17 4.34 -14.40 10.87
C THR A 17 2.82 -14.53 10.85
N GLN A 18 2.09 -13.48 11.23
CA GLN A 18 0.63 -13.45 11.21
C GLN A 18 0.08 -13.57 9.79
N GLN A 19 0.70 -12.92 8.79
CA GLN A 19 0.31 -13.04 7.39
C GLN A 19 0.48 -14.45 6.86
N LYS A 20 1.56 -15.15 7.23
CA LYS A 20 1.77 -16.56 6.85
C LYS A 20 0.70 -17.45 7.48
N ALA A 21 0.44 -17.31 8.77
CA ALA A 21 -0.60 -18.05 9.47
C ALA A 21 -2.01 -17.80 8.89
N LEU A 22 -2.31 -16.55 8.50
CA LEU A 22 -3.57 -16.21 7.86
C LEU A 22 -3.75 -16.96 6.54
N ARG A 23 -2.73 -16.97 5.68
CA ARG A 23 -2.76 -17.70 4.41
C ARG A 23 -2.96 -19.20 4.59
N GLU A 24 -2.31 -19.78 5.59
CA GLU A 24 -2.46 -21.21 5.92
C GLU A 24 -3.89 -21.54 6.39
N LEU A 25 -4.48 -20.69 7.24
CA LEU A 25 -5.86 -20.84 7.69
C LEU A 25 -6.87 -20.70 6.54
N GLU A 26 -6.70 -19.69 5.69
CA GLU A 26 -7.56 -19.46 4.53
C GLU A 26 -7.48 -20.63 3.56
N LYS A 27 -6.27 -21.13 3.27
CA LYS A 27 -6.07 -22.32 2.45
C LYS A 27 -6.74 -23.56 3.06
N GLY A 28 -6.51 -23.82 4.34
CA GLY A 28 -7.09 -24.98 5.04
C GLY A 28 -8.62 -24.96 5.03
N GLN A 29 -9.22 -23.78 5.16
CA GLN A 29 -10.67 -23.62 5.04
C GLN A 29 -11.15 -23.98 3.62
N ILE A 30 -10.45 -23.52 2.59
CA ILE A 30 -10.82 -23.76 1.19
C ILE A 30 -10.72 -25.24 0.87
N ASP A 31 -9.61 -25.88 1.26
CA ASP A 31 -9.37 -27.31 1.07
C ASP A 31 -10.45 -28.17 1.78
N ALA A 32 -10.88 -27.76 2.98
CA ALA A 32 -11.93 -28.46 3.72
C ALA A 32 -13.30 -28.36 3.03
N ILE A 33 -13.66 -27.16 2.53
CA ILE A 33 -14.91 -26.95 1.81
C ILE A 33 -14.88 -27.71 0.48
N ASP A 34 -13.81 -27.57 -0.30
CA ASP A 34 -13.66 -28.28 -1.56
C ASP A 34 -13.88 -29.78 -1.34
N LYS A 35 -13.12 -30.38 -0.42
CA LYS A 35 -13.19 -31.81 -0.10
C LYS A 35 -14.60 -32.27 0.27
N GLU A 36 -15.33 -31.52 1.10
CA GLU A 36 -16.68 -31.92 1.51
C GLU A 36 -17.68 -31.79 0.36
N LEU A 37 -17.63 -30.69 -0.39
CA LEU A 37 -18.51 -30.51 -1.55
C LEU A 37 -18.26 -31.56 -2.64
N LYS A 38 -16.98 -31.90 -2.89
CA LYS A 38 -16.57 -33.00 -3.78
C LYS A 38 -17.25 -34.29 -3.40
N LYS A 39 -17.14 -34.64 -2.12
CA LYS A 39 -17.53 -35.94 -1.58
C LYS A 39 -19.04 -36.09 -1.47
N THR A 40 -19.73 -35.02 -1.10
CA THR A 40 -21.13 -35.12 -0.67
C THR A 40 -22.10 -34.75 -1.79
N TYR A 41 -21.83 -33.68 -2.54
CA TYR A 41 -22.79 -33.15 -3.52
C TYR A 41 -22.39 -33.41 -4.98
N PHE A 42 -21.09 -33.37 -5.29
CA PHE A 42 -20.61 -33.39 -6.67
C PHE A 42 -19.89 -34.70 -7.07
N LYS A 43 -19.98 -35.75 -6.25
CA LYS A 43 -19.26 -37.02 -6.43
C LYS A 43 -19.51 -37.73 -7.77
N ASP A 44 -20.71 -37.57 -8.33
CA ASP A 44 -21.15 -38.25 -9.56
C ASP A 44 -20.95 -37.38 -10.82
N ILE A 45 -20.23 -36.26 -10.69
CA ILE A 45 -19.91 -35.36 -11.81
C ILE A 45 -18.51 -35.70 -12.35
N PRO A 46 -18.41 -36.34 -13.52
CA PRO A 46 -17.15 -36.93 -14.01
C PRO A 46 -16.07 -35.91 -14.45
N SER A 47 -16.41 -34.62 -14.57
CA SER A 47 -15.53 -33.55 -15.06
C SER A 47 -15.20 -32.52 -13.98
N PHE A 48 -15.00 -33.00 -12.75
CA PHE A 48 -14.81 -32.15 -11.60
C PHE A 48 -13.37 -32.21 -11.09
N GLU A 49 -12.62 -31.13 -11.29
CA GLU A 49 -11.28 -30.98 -10.70
C GLU A 49 -11.25 -30.21 -9.38
N GLY A 50 -12.35 -29.53 -9.01
CA GLY A 50 -12.52 -28.89 -7.69
C GLY A 50 -12.75 -27.39 -7.71
N ALA A 51 -13.07 -26.86 -6.53
CA ALA A 51 -13.08 -25.44 -6.26
C ALA A 51 -11.68 -24.86 -6.53
N ASP A 52 -11.62 -23.81 -7.35
CA ASP A 52 -10.41 -23.06 -7.65
C ASP A 52 -10.75 -21.59 -7.43
N GLY A 53 -10.02 -20.95 -6.50
CA GLY A 53 -10.35 -19.61 -6.03
C GLY A 53 -9.23 -19.01 -5.18
N TYR A 54 -8.78 -17.82 -5.59
CA TYR A 54 -7.94 -16.94 -4.77
C TYR A 54 -8.79 -16.27 -3.69
N SER A 55 -8.39 -16.48 -2.44
CA SER A 55 -8.51 -15.57 -1.28
C SER A 55 -9.86 -15.01 -0.82
N ASP A 56 -10.98 -15.21 -1.50
CA ASP A 56 -12.31 -14.87 -0.96
C ASP A 56 -13.34 -15.76 -1.65
N TYR A 57 -13.95 -16.69 -0.90
CA TYR A 57 -15.00 -17.60 -1.38
C TYR A 57 -15.94 -16.93 -2.35
N SER A 58 -15.77 -17.25 -3.62
CA SER A 58 -16.62 -16.71 -4.65
C SER A 58 -16.89 -17.70 -5.77
N ASN A 59 -16.15 -18.80 -5.93
CA ASN A 59 -16.37 -19.76 -7.02
C ASN A 59 -16.02 -21.22 -6.66
N ILE A 60 -16.87 -22.16 -7.08
CA ILE A 60 -16.54 -23.58 -7.28
C ILE A 60 -16.44 -23.79 -8.79
N SER A 61 -15.29 -24.24 -9.29
CA SER A 61 -15.02 -24.28 -10.72
C SER A 61 -15.14 -25.69 -11.28
N PHE A 62 -15.84 -25.85 -12.40
CA PHE A 62 -15.90 -27.11 -13.13
C PHE A 62 -15.11 -26.93 -14.42
N LYS A 63 -14.13 -27.79 -14.68
CA LYS A 63 -13.21 -27.65 -15.82
C LYS A 63 -12.98 -29.00 -16.51
N ALA A 64 -12.79 -29.00 -17.82
CA ALA A 64 -12.44 -30.20 -18.60
C ALA A 64 -11.43 -29.89 -19.70
N LYS A 65 -10.66 -30.91 -20.09
CA LYS A 65 -9.66 -30.84 -21.16
C LYS A 65 -10.31 -31.15 -22.51
N ARG A 66 -10.04 -30.35 -23.54
CA ARG A 66 -10.30 -30.74 -24.94
C ARG A 66 -9.13 -31.61 -25.45
N PRO A 67 -9.35 -32.50 -26.43
CA PRO A 67 -8.30 -33.37 -26.96
C PRO A 67 -7.01 -32.63 -27.35
N ASP A 68 -7.13 -31.43 -27.92
CA ASP A 68 -6.00 -30.66 -28.46
C ASP A 68 -5.52 -29.52 -27.55
N ASP A 69 -6.15 -29.31 -26.39
CA ASP A 69 -5.77 -28.22 -25.49
C ASP A 69 -4.66 -28.65 -24.52
N SER A 70 -3.69 -27.77 -24.29
CA SER A 70 -2.65 -27.95 -23.26
C SER A 70 -3.16 -27.62 -21.85
N TYR A 71 -4.35 -27.02 -21.72
CA TYR A 71 -4.92 -26.55 -20.47
C TYR A 71 -6.39 -26.95 -20.35
N LEU A 72 -6.92 -26.85 -19.14
CA LEU A 72 -8.32 -27.14 -18.84
C LEU A 72 -9.19 -25.93 -19.18
N ARG A 73 -10.28 -26.16 -19.89
CA ARG A 73 -11.30 -25.15 -20.13
C ARG A 73 -12.38 -25.18 -19.07
N GLU A 74 -12.88 -24.01 -18.73
CA GLU A 74 -14.04 -23.87 -17.88
C GLU A 74 -15.29 -24.51 -18.52
N ILE A 75 -16.03 -25.27 -17.73
CA ILE A 75 -17.38 -25.75 -18.05
C ILE A 75 -18.38 -24.72 -17.53
N CYS A 76 -18.34 -24.49 -16.21
CA CYS A 76 -19.15 -23.53 -15.47
C CYS A 76 -18.52 -23.27 -14.10
N ASN A 77 -18.99 -22.23 -13.42
CA ASN A 77 -18.66 -21.94 -12.03
C ASN A 77 -19.92 -21.80 -11.19
N ILE A 78 -19.88 -22.25 -9.94
CA ILE A 78 -20.86 -21.90 -8.92
C ILE A 78 -20.31 -20.75 -8.11
N THR A 79 -20.94 -19.59 -8.20
CA THR A 79 -20.61 -18.45 -7.36
C THR A 79 -21.23 -18.58 -5.97
N ILE A 80 -20.43 -18.43 -4.92
CA ILE A 80 -20.93 -18.39 -3.54
C ILE A 80 -20.85 -16.95 -3.07
N ARG A 81 -21.97 -16.32 -2.72
CA ARG A 81 -21.98 -14.90 -2.37
C ARG A 81 -22.91 -14.56 -1.22
N LYS A 82 -22.70 -13.37 -0.68
CA LYS A 82 -23.62 -12.70 0.24
C LYS A 82 -24.56 -11.82 -0.56
N SER A 83 -25.85 -11.90 -0.30
CA SER A 83 -26.85 -10.95 -0.80
C SER A 83 -26.62 -9.55 -0.23
N HIS A 84 -26.01 -9.46 0.96
CA HIS A 84 -25.72 -8.21 1.64
C HIS A 84 -24.36 -8.25 2.36
N TYR A 85 -23.58 -7.18 2.24
CA TYR A 85 -22.20 -7.11 2.74
C TYR A 85 -22.08 -7.32 4.27
N GLN A 86 -23.13 -6.99 5.03
CA GLN A 86 -23.17 -7.15 6.48
C GLN A 86 -23.41 -8.60 6.95
N LEU A 87 -23.80 -9.50 6.05
CA LEU A 87 -24.04 -10.90 6.44
C LEU A 87 -22.73 -11.56 6.89
N LYS A 88 -22.82 -12.36 7.96
CA LYS A 88 -21.66 -13.11 8.46
C LYS A 88 -21.29 -14.28 7.55
N SER A 89 -22.28 -14.88 6.90
CA SER A 89 -22.14 -16.06 6.04
C SER A 89 -22.78 -15.80 4.68
N CYS A 90 -22.33 -16.53 3.65
CA CYS A 90 -22.94 -16.52 2.33
C CYS A 90 -24.34 -17.16 2.38
N ASP A 91 -25.25 -16.65 1.56
CA ASP A 91 -26.67 -17.04 1.52
C ASP A 91 -27.19 -17.22 0.09
N GLN A 92 -26.31 -17.07 -0.92
CA GLN A 92 -26.68 -17.21 -2.31
C GLN A 92 -25.66 -18.06 -3.07
N LEU A 93 -26.21 -18.90 -3.95
CA LEU A 93 -25.47 -19.57 -5.01
C LEU A 93 -25.90 -18.97 -6.36
N GLY A 94 -24.93 -18.74 -7.24
CA GLY A 94 -25.17 -18.44 -8.66
C GLY A 94 -24.47 -19.46 -9.52
N ILE A 95 -24.97 -19.71 -10.73
CA ILE A 95 -24.27 -20.54 -11.72
C ILE A 95 -23.91 -19.64 -12.90
N SER A 96 -22.64 -19.61 -13.25
CA SER A 96 -22.14 -18.89 -14.43
C SER A 96 -21.52 -19.85 -15.42
N TYR A 97 -21.77 -19.62 -16.71
CA TYR A 97 -21.24 -20.40 -17.82
C TYR A 97 -21.25 -19.54 -19.09
N TYR A 98 -20.36 -19.83 -20.04
CA TYR A 98 -20.39 -19.19 -21.36
C TYR A 98 -21.30 -19.94 -22.34
N SER A 99 -21.76 -19.29 -23.40
CA SER A 99 -22.50 -19.92 -24.49
C SER A 99 -21.65 -20.02 -25.75
N THR A 100 -21.89 -21.04 -26.57
CA THR A 100 -21.32 -21.19 -27.90
C THR A 100 -22.34 -21.85 -28.82
N SER A 101 -22.17 -21.71 -30.13
CA SER A 101 -22.96 -22.39 -31.17
C SER A 101 -22.28 -23.66 -31.70
N ASP A 102 -21.14 -24.05 -31.14
CA ASP A 102 -20.43 -25.28 -31.48
C ASP A 102 -21.21 -26.52 -30.99
N ILE A 103 -21.24 -27.56 -31.82
CA ILE A 103 -21.95 -28.83 -31.58
C ILE A 103 -20.98 -30.01 -31.42
N SER A 104 -19.70 -29.73 -31.15
CA SER A 104 -18.70 -30.74 -30.84
C SER A 104 -19.11 -31.59 -29.63
N ASP A 105 -18.61 -32.83 -29.56
CA ASP A 105 -18.84 -33.72 -28.42
C ASP A 105 -18.44 -33.07 -27.10
N PHE A 106 -17.40 -32.22 -27.12
CA PHE A 106 -17.00 -31.45 -25.95
C PHE A 106 -18.12 -30.51 -25.48
N GLU A 107 -18.69 -29.69 -26.37
CA GLU A 107 -19.73 -28.74 -25.99
C GLU A 107 -21.06 -29.43 -25.61
N ILE A 108 -21.39 -30.56 -26.25
CA ILE A 108 -22.54 -31.39 -25.83
C ILE A 108 -22.32 -31.94 -24.42
N ASN A 109 -21.15 -32.54 -24.15
CA ASN A 109 -20.81 -33.05 -22.81
C ASN A 109 -20.75 -31.93 -21.77
N ARG A 110 -20.30 -30.74 -22.17
CA ARG A 110 -20.30 -29.55 -21.33
C ARG A 110 -21.72 -29.15 -20.92
N LEU A 111 -22.66 -29.07 -21.86
CA LEU A 111 -24.07 -28.77 -21.57
C LEU A 111 -24.71 -29.82 -20.65
N ILE A 112 -24.45 -31.11 -20.89
CA ILE A 112 -24.92 -32.19 -20.01
C ILE A 112 -24.36 -32.01 -18.59
N THR A 113 -23.08 -31.67 -18.47
CA THR A 113 -22.43 -31.44 -17.18
C THR A 113 -23.02 -30.23 -16.46
N ILE A 114 -23.25 -29.13 -17.17
CA ILE A 114 -23.93 -27.94 -16.62
C ILE A 114 -25.32 -28.32 -16.11
N GLY A 115 -26.08 -29.12 -16.85
CA GLY A 115 -27.39 -29.62 -16.43
C GLY A 115 -27.32 -30.44 -15.13
N LYS A 116 -26.32 -31.32 -14.98
CA LYS A 116 -26.10 -32.08 -13.75
C LYS A 116 -25.73 -31.17 -12.57
N VAL A 117 -24.84 -30.20 -12.78
CA VAL A 117 -24.47 -29.21 -11.75
C VAL A 117 -25.70 -28.41 -11.32
N ALA A 118 -26.48 -27.92 -12.28
CA ALA A 118 -27.70 -27.16 -12.01
C ALA A 118 -28.74 -27.99 -11.22
N GLN A 119 -28.86 -29.28 -11.52
CA GLN A 119 -29.73 -30.18 -10.78
C GLN A 119 -29.27 -30.33 -9.32
N VAL A 120 -27.95 -30.50 -9.07
CA VAL A 120 -27.41 -30.53 -7.71
C VAL A 120 -27.68 -29.23 -6.95
N VAL A 121 -27.45 -28.08 -7.57
CA VAL A 121 -27.71 -26.77 -6.93
C VAL A 121 -29.21 -26.58 -6.65
N LYS A 122 -30.09 -27.05 -7.54
CA LYS A 122 -31.54 -27.00 -7.35
C LYS A 122 -31.98 -27.87 -6.17
N ASP A 123 -31.44 -29.08 -6.06
CA ASP A 123 -31.89 -30.06 -5.06
C ASP A 123 -31.24 -29.84 -3.68
N TYR A 124 -29.99 -29.39 -3.65
CA TYR A 124 -29.17 -29.32 -2.43
C TYR A 124 -28.62 -27.91 -2.12
N GLY A 125 -29.07 -26.87 -2.82
CA GLY A 125 -28.48 -25.52 -2.70
C GLY A 125 -28.47 -24.95 -1.27
N SER A 126 -29.53 -25.20 -0.50
CA SER A 126 -29.59 -24.75 0.91
C SER A 126 -28.61 -25.52 1.79
N ASP A 127 -28.55 -26.85 1.62
CA ASP A 127 -27.63 -27.73 2.38
C ASP A 127 -26.16 -27.43 2.06
N ILE A 128 -25.86 -27.10 0.79
CA ILE A 128 -24.53 -26.63 0.38
C ILE A 128 -24.14 -25.36 1.14
N LEU A 129 -25.04 -24.39 1.23
CA LEU A 129 -24.78 -23.14 1.95
C LEU A 129 -24.60 -23.37 3.46
N GLU A 130 -25.40 -24.27 4.05
CA GLU A 130 -25.27 -24.65 5.46
C GLU A 130 -23.94 -25.36 5.73
N THR A 131 -23.57 -26.33 4.90
CA THR A 131 -22.28 -27.03 4.98
C THR A 131 -21.10 -26.07 4.91
N ILE A 132 -21.12 -25.13 3.96
CA ILE A 132 -20.08 -24.10 3.84
C ILE A 132 -19.99 -23.27 5.12
N LYS A 133 -21.13 -22.88 5.70
CA LYS A 133 -21.19 -22.11 6.94
C LYS A 133 -20.61 -22.90 8.12
N GLU A 134 -20.98 -24.16 8.29
CA GLU A 134 -20.51 -25.03 9.37
C GLU A 134 -19.00 -25.22 9.31
N ILE A 135 -18.46 -25.56 8.13
CA ILE A 135 -17.02 -25.73 7.93
C ILE A 135 -16.29 -24.40 8.17
N SER A 136 -16.86 -23.27 7.72
CA SER A 136 -16.23 -21.96 7.83
C SER A 136 -16.18 -21.43 9.27
N GLN A 137 -17.15 -21.76 10.11
CA GLN A 137 -17.31 -21.17 11.43
C GLN A 137 -16.05 -21.24 12.33
N PRO A 138 -15.37 -22.40 12.49
CA PRO A 138 -14.15 -22.47 13.28
C PRO A 138 -12.99 -21.62 12.71
N TYR A 139 -12.88 -21.55 11.38
CA TYR A 139 -11.86 -20.72 10.72
C TYR A 139 -12.14 -19.24 10.91
N ILE A 140 -13.39 -18.78 10.74
CA ILE A 140 -13.80 -17.39 10.95
C ILE A 140 -13.47 -16.92 12.37
N ASN A 141 -13.70 -17.78 13.37
CA ASN A 141 -13.41 -17.47 14.77
C ASN A 141 -11.90 -17.24 15.03
N THR A 142 -11.02 -17.77 14.17
CA THR A 142 -9.57 -17.61 14.27
C THR A 142 -9.06 -16.49 13.35
N ILE A 143 -9.56 -16.45 12.11
CA ILE A 143 -9.20 -15.47 11.07
C ILE A 143 -9.60 -14.06 11.51
N SER A 144 -10.79 -13.86 12.07
CA SER A 144 -11.27 -12.52 12.44
C SER A 144 -10.40 -11.84 13.51
N PRO A 145 -10.07 -12.47 14.65
CA PRO A 145 -9.12 -11.91 15.61
C PRO A 145 -7.73 -11.66 15.01
N LEU A 146 -7.24 -12.57 14.17
CA LEU A 146 -5.94 -12.43 13.51
C LEU A 146 -5.89 -11.19 12.61
N ARG A 147 -6.90 -11.01 11.75
CA ARG A 147 -7.05 -9.81 10.91
C ARG A 147 -7.13 -8.52 11.74
N LYS A 148 -7.85 -8.54 12.87
CA LYS A 148 -7.93 -7.39 13.79
C LYS A 148 -6.57 -7.07 14.43
N SER A 149 -5.82 -8.09 14.81
CA SER A 149 -4.46 -7.93 15.37
C SER A 149 -3.50 -7.33 14.34
N MET A 150 -3.52 -7.85 13.11
CA MET A 150 -2.73 -7.32 12.00
C MET A 150 -3.07 -5.85 11.70
N TRP A 151 -4.35 -5.51 11.61
CA TRP A 151 -4.78 -4.12 11.39
C TRP A 151 -4.31 -3.18 12.52
N SER A 152 -4.36 -3.65 13.76
CA SER A 152 -3.84 -2.89 14.91
C SER A 152 -2.33 -2.67 14.82
N ALA A 153 -1.57 -3.69 14.41
CA ALA A 153 -0.13 -3.60 14.18
C ALA A 153 0.23 -2.63 13.04
N GLU A 154 -0.51 -2.65 11.93
CA GLU A 154 -0.32 -1.70 10.81
C GLU A 154 -0.61 -0.25 11.24
N SER A 155 -1.64 -0.06 12.05
CA SER A 155 -1.98 1.25 12.64
C SER A 155 -0.87 1.72 13.58
N GLU A 156 -0.31 0.84 14.41
CA GLU A 156 0.80 1.17 15.30
C GLU A 156 2.05 1.56 14.51
N ILE A 157 2.43 0.79 13.48
CA ILE A 157 3.55 1.14 12.59
C ILE A 157 3.33 2.52 11.96
N SER A 158 2.12 2.81 11.49
CA SER A 158 1.79 4.10 10.87
C SER A 158 1.92 5.25 11.86
N SER A 159 1.49 5.05 13.11
CA SER A 159 1.66 6.02 14.20
C SER A 159 3.13 6.27 14.52
N LEU A 160 3.94 5.21 14.66
CA LEU A 160 5.37 5.33 14.95
C LEU A 160 6.13 6.03 13.82
N LYS A 161 5.81 5.73 12.57
CA LYS A 161 6.37 6.44 11.40
C LYS A 161 6.03 7.92 11.41
N LYS A 162 4.80 8.28 11.81
CA LYS A 162 4.39 9.67 11.95
C LYS A 162 5.18 10.37 13.06
N GLU A 163 5.34 9.73 14.21
CA GLU A 163 6.14 10.25 15.32
C GLU A 163 7.59 10.51 14.90
N ILE A 164 8.22 9.56 14.22
CA ILE A 164 9.56 9.72 13.61
C ILE A 164 9.60 10.94 12.70
N ASN A 165 8.63 11.07 11.79
CA ASN A 165 8.57 12.20 10.86
C ASN A 165 8.40 13.55 11.58
N ASP A 166 7.60 13.59 12.65
CA ASP A 166 7.40 14.79 13.45
C ASP A 166 8.68 15.18 14.21
N ILE A 167 9.41 14.21 14.76
CA ILE A 167 10.72 14.41 15.39
C ILE A 167 11.73 14.95 14.38
N LEU A 168 11.84 14.33 13.20
CA LEU A 168 12.78 14.76 12.16
C LEU A 168 12.44 16.16 11.64
N LYS A 169 11.16 16.46 11.46
CA LYS A 169 10.71 17.81 11.06
C LYS A 169 11.04 18.85 12.12
N PHE A 170 10.89 18.51 13.40
CA PHE A 170 11.30 19.38 14.50
C PHE A 170 12.81 19.63 14.48
N LYS A 171 13.63 18.57 14.37
CA LYS A 171 15.09 18.67 14.26
C LYS A 171 15.53 19.52 13.06
N ALA A 172 14.94 19.29 11.88
CA ALA A 172 15.21 20.06 10.68
C ALA A 172 14.91 21.55 10.85
N THR A 173 13.74 21.85 11.43
CA THR A 173 13.34 23.24 11.74
C THR A 173 14.30 23.87 12.75
N PHE A 174 14.69 23.12 13.79
CA PHE A 174 15.63 23.59 14.80
C PHE A 174 17.03 23.86 14.21
N LYS A 175 17.54 22.99 13.33
CA LYS A 175 18.79 23.20 12.58
C LYS A 175 18.73 24.50 11.77
N LEU A 176 17.61 24.74 11.07
CA LEU A 176 17.38 25.98 10.31
C LEU A 176 17.36 27.25 11.18
N PHE A 177 16.87 27.18 12.42
CA PHE A 177 16.93 28.31 13.35
C PHE A 177 18.33 28.55 13.91
N LYS A 178 19.00 27.47 14.35
CA LYS A 178 20.26 27.56 15.08
C LYS A 178 21.44 27.85 14.16
N GLU A 179 21.59 27.05 13.11
CA GLU A 179 22.77 26.99 12.25
C GLU A 179 22.48 27.49 10.83
N GLY A 180 21.21 27.40 10.41
CA GLY A 180 20.83 27.57 9.01
C GLY A 180 21.13 26.31 8.20
N TYR A 181 20.99 26.42 6.88
CA TYR A 181 21.19 25.31 5.97
C TYR A 181 21.78 25.82 4.66
N GLU A 182 22.92 25.25 4.30
CA GLU A 182 23.58 25.48 3.01
C GLU A 182 23.08 24.46 2.01
N ILE A 183 22.58 24.93 0.89
CA ILE A 183 21.90 24.12 -0.11
C ILE A 183 22.98 23.49 -1.00
N PRO A 184 23.05 22.16 -1.10
CA PRO A 184 24.03 21.48 -1.95
C PRO A 184 23.87 21.90 -3.42
N MET A 185 24.98 22.24 -4.08
CA MET A 185 25.00 22.52 -5.52
C MET A 185 25.19 21.22 -6.29
N ASP A 186 24.12 20.63 -6.81
CA ASP A 186 24.11 19.34 -7.51
C ASP A 186 24.25 19.44 -9.05
N GLY A 187 24.92 20.50 -9.54
CA GLY A 187 25.36 20.59 -10.95
C GLY A 187 24.26 20.78 -12.00
N LYS A 188 22.97 20.79 -11.63
CA LYS A 188 21.84 21.13 -12.52
C LYS A 188 20.97 22.18 -11.86
N SER A 189 21.19 23.46 -12.20
CA SER A 189 20.39 24.59 -11.70
C SER A 189 20.27 24.69 -10.16
N GLY A 190 21.34 24.30 -9.45
CA GLY A 190 21.39 24.00 -8.02
C GLY A 190 21.28 25.20 -7.05
N LEU A 191 20.31 26.09 -7.27
CA LEU A 191 19.99 27.14 -6.31
C LEU A 191 18.47 27.22 -6.09
N GLU A 192 18.09 27.25 -4.82
CA GLU A 192 16.69 27.20 -4.41
C GLU A 192 15.99 28.53 -4.65
N ASN A 193 14.67 28.50 -4.56
CA ASN A 193 13.86 29.69 -4.66
C ASN A 193 12.73 29.66 -3.63
N VAL A 194 12.38 30.82 -3.10
CA VAL A 194 11.36 30.95 -2.06
C VAL A 194 10.45 32.12 -2.42
N TYR A 195 9.14 31.86 -2.40
CA TYR A 195 8.14 32.92 -2.39
C TYR A 195 8.10 33.54 -1.00
N VAL A 196 8.67 34.73 -0.85
CA VAL A 196 8.65 35.47 0.42
C VAL A 196 7.37 36.31 0.56
N ARG A 197 6.68 36.59 -0.56
CA ARG A 197 5.32 37.16 -0.66
C ARG A 197 4.57 36.49 -1.82
N SER A 198 3.27 36.78 -1.98
CA SER A 198 2.43 36.16 -3.02
C SER A 198 2.94 36.39 -4.45
N ASP A 199 3.58 37.52 -4.68
CA ASP A 199 4.05 38.03 -5.97
C ASP A 199 5.57 38.19 -6.02
N TYR A 200 6.29 37.86 -4.93
CA TYR A 200 7.72 38.06 -4.83
C TYR A 200 8.45 36.77 -4.49
N ARG A 201 9.21 36.28 -5.47
CA ARG A 201 10.05 35.09 -5.41
C ARG A 201 11.51 35.51 -5.39
N VAL A 202 12.23 35.11 -4.35
CA VAL A 202 13.68 35.20 -4.27
C VAL A 202 14.26 33.94 -4.91
N SER A 203 15.26 34.09 -5.77
CA SER A 203 15.93 33.00 -6.48
C SER A 203 17.44 33.02 -6.20
N GLN A 204 18.16 32.03 -6.72
CA GLN A 204 19.61 31.90 -6.54
C GLN A 204 20.01 31.71 -5.06
N ILE A 205 19.12 31.12 -4.24
CA ILE A 205 19.34 30.94 -2.80
C ILE A 205 20.33 29.79 -2.58
N LYS A 206 21.43 30.08 -1.89
CA LYS A 206 22.45 29.11 -1.50
C LYS A 206 22.44 28.76 -0.02
N LYS A 207 21.88 29.63 0.82
CA LYS A 207 21.75 29.41 2.26
C LYS A 207 20.45 29.98 2.78
N VAL A 208 19.83 29.25 3.69
CA VAL A 208 18.59 29.63 4.36
C VAL A 208 18.78 29.54 5.86
N ARG A 209 18.39 30.58 6.59
CA ARG A 209 18.34 30.57 8.06
C ARG A 209 17.00 31.12 8.54
N PHE A 210 16.41 30.47 9.52
CA PHE A 210 15.22 30.98 10.19
C PHE A 210 15.67 31.84 11.36
N ARG A 211 15.13 33.06 11.47
CA ARG A 211 15.46 33.98 12.56
C ARG A 211 14.48 33.82 13.71
N ASP A 212 13.21 34.14 13.45
CA ASP A 212 12.16 34.14 14.47
C ASP A 212 10.80 33.75 13.90
N TRP A 213 9.93 33.23 14.76
CA TRP A 213 8.51 33.14 14.46
C TRP A 213 7.89 34.53 14.45
N THR A 214 7.09 34.83 13.42
CA THR A 214 6.44 36.15 13.31
C THR A 214 5.13 36.25 14.08
N ASN A 215 4.63 35.13 14.61
CA ASN A 215 3.40 35.01 15.38
C ASN A 215 3.39 33.72 16.22
N ASP A 216 2.56 33.70 17.26
CA ASP A 216 2.44 32.57 18.20
C ASP A 216 1.88 31.30 17.54
N ASN A 217 1.09 31.45 16.47
CA ASN A 217 0.52 30.32 15.74
C ASN A 217 1.53 29.60 14.82
N ARG A 218 2.78 30.10 14.75
CA ARG A 218 3.90 29.51 14.00
C ARG A 218 3.58 29.19 12.54
N LYS A 219 2.69 29.96 11.90
CA LYS A 219 2.37 29.82 10.46
C LYS A 219 3.28 30.66 9.58
N SER A 220 4.03 31.59 10.16
CA SER A 220 4.93 32.47 9.41
C SER A 220 6.17 32.80 10.24
N LEU A 221 7.29 33.00 9.57
CA LEU A 221 8.59 33.25 10.19
C LEU A 221 9.40 34.27 9.39
N THR A 222 10.41 34.83 10.05
CA THR A 222 11.41 35.68 9.41
C THR A 222 12.53 34.78 8.87
N VAL A 223 12.77 34.87 7.56
CA VAL A 223 13.83 34.13 6.88
C VAL A 223 14.98 35.07 6.52
N GLU A 224 16.19 34.57 6.67
CA GLU A 224 17.40 35.14 6.09
C GLU A 224 17.83 34.24 4.94
N LEU A 225 18.01 34.84 3.77
CA LEU A 225 18.38 34.17 2.54
C LEU A 225 19.70 34.73 2.06
N THR A 226 20.70 33.86 1.86
CA THR A 226 21.93 34.22 1.16
C THR A 226 21.78 33.80 -0.29
N CYS A 227 21.89 34.76 -1.19
CA CYS A 227 21.68 34.59 -2.61
C CYS A 227 22.99 34.81 -3.37
N LYS A 228 23.27 33.93 -4.33
CA LYS A 228 24.38 34.10 -5.25
C LYS A 228 24.09 35.27 -6.18
N VAL A 229 25.05 36.17 -6.33
CA VAL A 229 25.01 37.27 -7.31
C VAL A 229 26.05 36.99 -8.39
N MET A 230 25.71 37.35 -9.62
CA MET A 230 26.63 37.30 -10.75
C MET A 230 26.92 38.74 -11.17
N ASP A 231 28.19 39.12 -11.17
CA ASP A 231 28.63 40.43 -11.64
C ASP A 231 29.12 40.31 -13.09
N TYR A 232 28.81 41.31 -13.91
CA TYR A 232 29.30 41.33 -15.29
C TYR A 232 30.70 41.92 -15.34
N ASP A 233 31.69 41.07 -15.61
CA ASP A 233 33.07 41.48 -15.84
C ASP A 233 33.18 42.07 -17.25
N THR A 234 33.29 43.39 -17.33
CA THR A 234 33.34 44.12 -18.60
C THR A 234 34.60 43.83 -19.42
N GLU A 235 35.70 43.45 -18.76
CA GLU A 235 36.96 43.13 -19.43
C GLU A 235 36.91 41.73 -20.04
N LYS A 236 36.39 40.76 -19.29
CA LYS A 236 36.23 39.37 -19.75
C LYS A 236 34.97 39.12 -20.56
N ARG A 237 34.06 40.12 -20.63
CA ARG A 237 32.74 40.04 -21.28
C ARG A 237 31.95 38.81 -20.84
N THR A 238 32.03 38.47 -19.55
CA THR A 238 31.37 37.30 -18.98
C THR A 238 30.87 37.61 -17.57
N TYR A 239 29.87 36.85 -17.12
CA TYR A 239 29.43 36.89 -15.74
C TYR A 239 30.39 36.10 -14.86
N VAL A 240 30.86 36.73 -13.79
CA VAL A 240 31.69 36.12 -12.75
C VAL A 240 30.92 36.10 -11.43
N ASP A 241 31.34 35.23 -10.51
CA ASP A 241 30.74 35.17 -9.18
C ASP A 241 31.00 36.50 -8.45
N GLY A 242 29.91 37.19 -8.09
CA GLY A 242 29.93 38.42 -7.31
C GLY A 242 29.86 38.15 -5.81
N GLU A 243 29.85 39.21 -5.01
CA GLU A 243 29.61 39.10 -3.57
C GLU A 243 28.17 38.64 -3.28
N ASP A 244 28.02 37.71 -2.34
CA ASP A 244 26.69 37.21 -1.99
C ASP A 244 25.81 38.32 -1.43
N ARG A 245 24.54 38.29 -1.83
CA ARG A 245 23.52 39.18 -1.27
C ARG A 245 22.79 38.48 -0.14
N VAL A 246 22.78 39.10 1.05
CA VAL A 246 21.97 38.65 2.18
C VAL A 246 20.69 39.46 2.26
N GLU A 247 19.55 38.78 2.23
CA GLU A 247 18.23 39.40 2.35
C GLU A 247 17.47 38.83 3.55
N VAL A 248 16.75 39.70 4.27
CA VAL A 248 15.91 39.30 5.41
C VAL A 248 14.45 39.65 5.10
N HIS A 249 13.60 38.64 5.12
CA HIS A 249 12.17 38.76 4.82
C HIS A 249 11.33 38.31 6.01
N SER A 250 10.49 39.20 6.52
CA SER A 250 9.53 38.89 7.59
C SER A 250 8.21 38.36 7.03
N LYS A 251 7.45 37.65 7.87
CA LYS A 251 6.11 37.09 7.57
C LYS A 251 6.09 36.10 6.39
N VAL A 252 7.18 35.38 6.15
CA VAL A 252 7.21 34.31 5.15
C VAL A 252 6.43 33.10 5.67
N ARG A 253 5.46 32.61 4.89
CA ARG A 253 4.64 31.46 5.29
C ARG A 253 5.49 30.19 5.35
N VAL A 254 5.29 29.37 6.38
CA VAL A 254 5.96 28.06 6.52
C VAL A 254 5.73 27.19 5.30
N SER A 255 4.53 27.25 4.70
CA SER A 255 4.21 26.52 3.47
C SER A 255 5.19 26.82 2.34
N ASN A 256 5.67 28.06 2.23
CA ASN A 256 6.54 28.51 1.14
C ASN A 256 7.98 28.02 1.30
N VAL A 257 8.38 27.66 2.52
CA VAL A 257 9.71 27.11 2.85
C VAL A 257 9.64 25.63 3.24
N SER A 258 8.48 24.99 3.11
CA SER A 258 8.26 23.60 3.52
C SER A 258 9.14 22.62 2.75
N HIS A 259 9.44 22.89 1.48
CA HIS A 259 10.34 22.09 0.67
C HIS A 259 11.78 22.13 1.21
N ILE A 260 12.27 23.27 1.71
CA ILE A 260 13.59 23.37 2.36
C ILE A 260 13.59 22.57 3.67
N ILE A 261 12.55 22.72 4.50
CA ILE A 261 12.42 21.93 5.73
C ILE A 261 12.45 20.43 5.42
N ASN A 262 11.78 20.00 4.34
CA ASN A 262 11.78 18.61 3.91
C ASN A 262 13.16 18.15 3.40
N LYS A 263 13.91 18.98 2.67
CA LYS A 263 15.28 18.64 2.25
C LYS A 263 16.18 18.36 3.46
N VAL A 264 16.23 19.30 4.41
CA VAL A 264 17.00 19.14 5.66
C VAL A 264 16.54 17.91 6.44
N ARG A 265 15.23 17.63 6.43
CA ARG A 265 14.66 16.45 7.08
C ARG A 265 15.16 15.15 6.44
N GLU A 266 15.21 15.06 5.12
CA GLU A 266 15.69 13.85 4.44
C GLU A 266 17.20 13.66 4.64
N GLU A 267 18.01 14.73 4.61
CA GLU A 267 19.44 14.61 4.95
C GLU A 267 19.66 14.08 6.37
N LEU A 268 18.96 14.64 7.36
CA LEU A 268 19.02 14.15 8.75
C LEU A 268 18.56 12.69 8.87
N ARG A 269 17.70 12.23 7.95
CA ARG A 269 17.23 10.84 7.91
C ARG A 269 18.30 9.92 7.33
N GLU A 270 18.98 10.35 6.27
CA GLU A 270 20.08 9.62 5.64
C GLU A 270 21.29 9.49 6.57
N GLU A 271 21.65 10.57 7.27
CA GLU A 271 22.68 10.55 8.33
C GLU A 271 22.39 9.47 9.37
N LEU A 272 21.15 9.42 9.88
CA LEU A 272 20.73 8.40 10.86
C LEU A 272 20.81 6.97 10.34
N ILE A 273 20.44 6.74 9.08
CA ILE A 273 20.52 5.40 8.45
C ILE A 273 21.97 4.98 8.26
N THR A 274 22.85 5.92 7.94
CA THR A 274 24.28 5.67 7.68
C THR A 274 25.01 5.34 8.99
N GLU A 275 24.74 6.08 10.06
CA GLU A 275 25.22 5.79 11.41
C GLU A 275 24.76 4.40 11.92
N GLU A 276 23.51 4.00 11.64
CA GLU A 276 22.99 2.67 11.98
C GLU A 276 23.70 1.52 11.20
N LEU A 277 24.17 1.77 9.97
CA LEU A 277 24.89 0.77 9.17
C LEU A 277 26.37 0.63 9.57
N GLU A 278 26.99 1.71 10.04
CA GLU A 278 28.38 1.70 10.51
C GLU A 278 28.53 1.04 11.89
N LEU A 279 27.51 1.13 12.75
CA LEU A 279 27.51 0.50 14.09
C LEU A 279 27.22 -1.02 14.06
N ASN A 280 26.70 -1.55 12.95
CA ASN A 280 26.31 -2.95 12.80
C ASN A 280 27.31 -3.79 11.95
N ASN A 281 28.45 -3.20 11.54
CA ASN A 281 29.57 -3.86 10.87
C ASN A 281 30.81 -3.89 11.76
#